data_AF-A0A955I4R4-F1
#
_entry.id   AF-A0A955I4R4-F1
#
_cell.length_a   1.000
_cell.length_b   1.000
_cell.length_c   1.000
_cell.angle_alpha   90.00
_cell.angle_beta   90.00
_cell.angle_gamma   90.00
#
_symmetry.space_group_name_H-M   'P 1'
#
loop_
_entity.id
_entity.type
_entity.pdbx_description
1 polymer ?
#
loop_
_entity_poly.entity_id
_entity_poly.type
_entity_poly.pdbx_seq_one_letter_code
_entity_poly.pdbx_strand_id
1 'polypeptide(L)' 'MRDKAIPFWDDILLFSAQVQAYTKLGYLALDWVITKNGPKLLEINARAGLEIQNVNLVPLDSRLRKIEDIKILTPEK' A
#
# COMPACT_ATOMS: atom_id res chain seq x y z
N MET A 1 -9.12 -0.39 18.21
CA MET A 1 -9.33 0.10 16.83
C MET A 1 -10.30 -0.75 16.00
N ARG A 2 -11.05 -1.70 16.57
CA ARG A 2 -11.82 -2.68 15.79
C ARG A 2 -13.05 -2.11 15.05
N ASP A 3 -13.45 -0.86 15.33
CA ASP A 3 -14.70 -0.28 14.78
C ASP A 3 -14.51 1.07 14.07
N LYS A 4 -13.30 1.42 13.65
CA LYS A 4 -13.04 2.65 12.88
C LYS A 4 -12.60 2.31 11.47
N ALA A 5 -13.49 2.49 10.50
CA ALA A 5 -13.13 2.45 9.09
C ALA A 5 -12.21 3.64 8.77
N ILE A 6 -11.16 3.39 8.01
CA ILE A 6 -10.30 4.45 7.49
C ILE A 6 -11.05 5.11 6.31
N PRO A 7 -11.30 6.43 6.34
CA PRO A 7 -11.94 7.11 5.22
C PRO A 7 -11.15 6.96 3.92
N PHE A 8 -11.84 6.88 2.79
CA PHE A 8 -11.24 6.75 1.44
C PHE A 8 -10.37 5.51 1.26
N TRP A 9 -10.62 4.44 2.01
CA TRP A 9 -9.79 3.24 2.00
C TRP A 9 -9.57 2.66 0.60
N ASP A 10 -10.66 2.46 -0.15
CA ASP A 10 -10.58 1.87 -1.48
C ASP A 10 -9.83 2.78 -2.47
N ASP A 11 -10.06 4.09 -2.40
CA ASP A 11 -9.33 5.09 -3.20
C ASP A 11 -7.84 5.08 -2.86
N ILE A 12 -7.49 5.04 -1.57
CA ILE A 12 -6.09 4.99 -1.12
C ILE A 12 -5.42 3.73 -1.64
N LEU A 13 -6.08 2.57 -1.57
CA LEU A 13 -5.53 1.32 -2.11
C LEU A 13 -5.34 1.38 -3.63
N LEU A 14 -6.34 1.86 -4.37
CA LEU A 14 -6.27 1.99 -5.81
C LEU A 14 -5.14 2.94 -6.24
N PHE A 15 -5.08 4.14 -5.64
CA PHE A 15 -4.04 5.11 -5.95
C PHE A 15 -2.66 4.59 -5.56
N SER A 16 -2.55 3.81 -4.48
CA SER A 16 -1.28 3.19 -4.10
C SER A 16 -0.79 2.20 -5.15
N ALA A 17 -1.69 1.36 -5.69
CA ALA A 17 -1.37 0.44 -6.77
C ALA A 17 -1.00 1.18 -8.06
N GLN A 18 -1.69 2.28 -8.39
CA GLN A 18 -1.34 3.14 -9.53
C GLN A 18 0.05 3.76 -9.37
N VAL A 19 0.37 4.35 -8.22
CA VAL A 19 1.69 4.92 -7.96
C VAL A 19 2.79 3.86 -8.09
N GLN A 20 2.55 2.64 -7.60
CA GLN A 20 3.46 1.51 -7.78
C GLN A 20 3.68 1.19 -9.26
N ALA A 21 2.61 1.09 -10.06
CA ALA A 21 2.69 0.84 -11.49
C ALA A 21 3.43 1.96 -12.25
N TYR A 22 3.17 3.23 -11.93
CA TYR A 22 3.79 4.38 -12.60
C TYR A 22 5.27 4.54 -12.26
N THR A 23 5.63 4.34 -11.00
CA THR A 23 7.03 4.45 -10.54
C THR A 23 7.88 3.25 -10.97
N LYS A 24 7.24 2.12 -11.32
CA LYS A 24 7.88 0.84 -11.64
C LYS A 24 8.74 0.29 -10.50
N LEU A 25 8.52 0.77 -9.28
CA LEU A 25 9.15 0.22 -8.09
C LEU A 25 8.41 -1.08 -7.75
N GLY A 26 9.12 -2.21 -7.70
CA GLY A 26 8.49 -3.52 -7.42
C GLY A 26 7.77 -3.56 -6.06
N TYR A 27 8.31 -2.87 -5.06
CA TYR A 27 7.74 -2.73 -3.73
C TYR A 27 8.05 -1.34 -3.17
N LEU A 28 7.07 -0.72 -2.50
CA LEU A 28 7.18 0.64 -1.97
C LEU A 28 6.23 0.85 -0.77
N ALA A 29 6.46 1.92 -0.02
CA ALA A 29 5.61 2.40 1.05
C ALA A 29 5.16 3.82 0.72
N LEU A 30 3.91 4.17 1.06
CA LEU A 30 3.31 5.46 0.76
C LEU A 30 2.73 6.07 2.03
N ASP A 31 3.08 7.33 2.25
CA ASP A 31 2.60 8.07 3.41
C ASP A 31 1.41 8.94 2.98
N TRP A 32 0.21 8.45 3.29
CA TRP A 32 -1.05 9.11 2.98
C TRP A 32 -1.54 9.96 4.15
N VAL A 33 -2.02 11.16 3.83
CA VAL A 33 -2.72 12.03 4.78
C VAL A 33 -4.15 12.27 4.32
N ILE A 34 -5.09 12.05 5.24
CA ILE A 34 -6.50 12.32 5.00
C ILE A 34 -6.77 13.77 5.35
N THR A 35 -7.16 14.55 4.34
CA THR A 35 -7.52 15.95 4.49
C THR A 35 -9.02 16.15 4.29
N LYS A 36 -9.53 17.35 4.61
CA LYS A 36 -10.91 17.75 4.27
C LYS A 36 -11.22 17.70 2.77
N ASN A 37 -10.19 17.71 1.91
CA ASN A 37 -10.30 17.69 0.45
C ASN A 37 -9.93 16.31 -0.13
N GLY A 38 -9.98 15.25 0.68
CA GLY A 38 -9.62 13.89 0.28
C GLY A 38 -8.19 13.48 0.64
N PRO A 39 -7.76 12.25 0.25
CA PRO A 39 -6.44 11.73 0.53
C PRO A 39 -5.36 12.49 -0.28
N LYS A 40 -4.22 12.74 0.36
CA LYS A 40 -3.05 13.38 -0.25
C LYS A 40 -1.82 12.50 0.02
N LEU A 41 -1.02 12.27 -1.01
CA LEU A 41 0.24 11.55 -0.90
C LEU A 41 1.34 12.53 -0.49
N LEU A 42 2.03 12.27 0.62
CA LEU A 42 3.14 13.09 1.09
C LEU A 42 4.50 12.55 0.65
N GLU A 43 4.67 11.23 0.72
CA GLU A 43 5.97 10.61 0.50
C GLU A 43 5.85 9.26 -0.21
N ILE A 44 6.82 8.98 -1.09
CA ILE A 44 7.03 7.68 -1.71
C ILE A 44 8.36 7.11 -1.20
N ASN A 45 8.28 5.98 -0.51
CA ASN A 45 9.41 5.32 0.11
C ASN A 45 9.75 4.02 -0.64
N ALA A 46 10.87 4.01 -1.39
CA ALA A 46 11.33 2.83 -2.12
C ALA A 46 11.94 1.73 -1.22
N ARG A 47 12.28 2.06 0.04
CA ARG A 47 12.79 1.11 1.05
C ARG A 47 11.71 0.83 2.07
N ALA A 48 10.72 0.07 1.66
CA ALA A 48 9.53 -0.11 2.47
C ALA A 48 9.77 -0.97 3.72
N GLY A 49 9.58 -0.33 4.88
CA GLY A 49 8.95 -0.89 6.07
C GLY A 49 9.55 -2.13 6.73
N LEU A 50 10.83 -2.48 6.48
CA LEU A 50 11.44 -3.67 7.10
C LEU A 50 11.37 -3.63 8.63
N GLU A 51 11.57 -2.46 9.22
CA GLU A 51 11.48 -2.28 10.68
C GLU A 51 10.07 -2.50 11.22
N ILE A 52 9.04 -2.08 10.48
CA ILE A 52 7.63 -2.34 10.82
C ILE A 52 7.35 -3.84 10.84
N GLN A 53 7.91 -4.59 9.89
CA GLN A 53 7.77 -6.05 9.84
C GLN A 53 8.47 -6.73 11.03
N ASN A 54 9.66 -6.25 11.38
CA ASN A 54 10.44 -6.77 12.50
C ASN A 54 9.73 -6.53 13.84
N VAL A 55 9.24 -5.30 14.08
CA VAL A 55 8.56 -4.94 15.34
C VAL A 55 7.26 -5.72 15.51
N ASN A 56 6.50 -5.93 14.43
CA ASN A 56 5.25 -6.67 14.50
C ASN A 56 5.44 -8.20 14.44
N LEU A 57 6.65 -8.71 14.20
CA LEU A 57 6.96 -10.13 13.94
C LEU A 57 6.10 -10.74 12.82
N VAL A 58 5.81 -9.93 11.81
CA VAL A 58 4.81 -10.22 10.78
C VAL A 58 5.46 -10.01 9.41
N PRO A 59 6.05 -11.06 8.82
CA PRO A 59 6.82 -10.93 7.58
C PRO A 59 5.92 -10.71 6.36
N LEU A 60 6.40 -9.90 5.43
CA LEU A 60 5.74 -9.64 4.16
C LEU A 60 5.72 -10.86 3.23
N ASP A 61 6.77 -11.69 3.25
CA ASP A 61 6.92 -12.89 2.40
C ASP A 61 5.65 -13.77 2.43
N SER A 62 5.16 -14.09 3.62
CA SER A 62 3.96 -14.92 3.79
C SER A 62 2.70 -14.35 3.14
N ARG A 63 2.61 -13.02 2.97
CA ARG A 63 1.49 -12.36 2.29
C ARG A 63 1.70 -12.34 0.78
N LEU A 64 2.92 -12.05 0.32
CA LEU A 64 3.25 -12.05 -1.09
C LEU A 64 3.03 -13.42 -1.73
N ARG A 65 3.43 -14.51 -1.05
CA ARG A 65 3.18 -15.88 -1.50
C ARG A 65 1.70 -16.19 -1.75
N LYS A 66 0.78 -15.57 -1.01
CA LYS A 66 -0.67 -15.80 -1.19
C LYS A 66 -1.21 -15.20 -2.48
N ILE A 67 -0.52 -14.23 -3.04
CA ILE A 67 -0.95 -13.48 -4.22
C ILE A 67 0.01 -13.68 -5.41
N GLU A 68 1.03 -14.51 -5.27
CA GLU A 68 2.10 -14.69 -6.26
C GLU A 68 1.59 -15.21 -7.61
N ASP A 69 0.57 -16.07 -7.59
CA ASP A 69 -0.04 -16.64 -8.80
C ASP A 69 -1.16 -15.77 -9.40
N ILE A 70 -1.47 -14.62 -8.79
CA ILE A 70 -2.52 -13.72 -9.28
C ILE A 70 -1.97 -12.86 -10.40
N LYS A 71 -2.56 -12.99 -11.60
CA LYS A 71 -2.24 -12.12 -12.73
C LYS A 71 -2.96 -10.79 -12.59
N ILE A 72 -2.20 -9.74 -12.31
CA ILE A 72 -2.70 -8.35 -12.28
C ILE A 72 -2.48 -7.72 -13.66
N LEU A 73 -3.54 -7.19 -14.28
CA LEU A 73 -3.47 -6.56 -15.59
C LEU A 73 -3.31 -5.05 -15.47
N THR A 74 -4.11 -4.42 -14.61
CA THR A 74 -3.97 -3.00 -14.26
C THR A 74 -4.33 -2.79 -12.78
N PRO A 75 -3.95 -1.67 -12.16
CA PRO A 75 -4.36 -1.36 -10.79
C PRO A 75 -5.88 -1.41 -10.55
N GLU A 76 -6.68 -1.15 -11.59
CA GLU A 76 -8.15 -1.15 -11.56
C GLU A 76 -8.78 -2.54 -11.80
N LYS A 77 -8.02 -3.54 -12.25
CA LYS A 77 -8.51 -4.84 -12.74
C LYS A 77 -7.62 -6.01 -12.35
#